data_AF-A0A0H5R6Z4-F1
#
_entry.id   AF-A0A0H5R6Z4-F1
#
_cell.length_a   1.000
_cell.length_b   1.000
_cell.length_c   1.000
_cell.angle_alpha   90.00
_cell.angle_beta   90.00
_cell.angle_gamma   90.00
#
_symmetry.space_group_name_H-M   'P 1'
#
loop_
_entity.id
_entity.type
_entity.pdbx_description
1 polymer ?
#
loop_
_entity_poly.entity_id
_entity_poly.type
_entity_poly.pdbx_seq_one_letter_code
_entity_poly.pdbx_strand_id
1 'polypeptide(L)'
;MISYFLAWVVSVGLIAAESNTGLGSFNFASSGAGAKVLTSSPGASTPQNCLSVDPDRYLMIERRNRYVQWLVIQLSEDVTPKTISLQNLEFYSTFPNRIEVSASKSWPAEKFTLLAVVNMQKTRNPQLFDITTSHIYRFIKIRILSVHDRARVCTLTNIQVFGVPALQPAWTPLDESNADIEMLVNFRHHVLKTPQPIGLRDIGKDICPVSNLRTTLSSDSMLAEPFSSISQQAQAELSVLWDVAEPLQTSDHGSAYSVLMSRLQSIAVRQRLLSASVQSLLERTRPYLENLQGQLAKLDKTVFSFDAQQWSLFQKHSKIVQSSRLYMQCDMLSRAVPRLAERAASFRRDMLFAIYLAISAAVASVVLIVILLINPKRLNSS
;
A
#
# COMPACT_ATOMS: atom_id res chain seq x y z
N MET A 1 24.19 -17.74 -11.82
CA MET A 1 22.75 -17.57 -12.12
C MET A 1 21.82 -18.03 -10.99
N ILE A 2 22.29 -18.79 -9.99
CA ILE A 2 21.47 -19.25 -8.85
C ILE A 2 21.39 -18.18 -7.71
N SER A 3 22.38 -17.29 -7.62
CA SER A 3 22.43 -16.22 -6.60
C SER A 3 21.34 -15.15 -6.76
N TYR A 4 21.00 -14.79 -8.00
CA TYR A 4 19.91 -13.82 -8.27
C TYR A 4 18.52 -14.41 -8.05
N PHE A 5 18.37 -15.74 -8.18
CA PHE A 5 17.11 -16.43 -7.93
C PHE A 5 16.81 -16.50 -6.43
N LEU A 6 17.84 -16.72 -5.60
CA LEU A 6 17.72 -16.64 -4.14
C LEU A 6 17.50 -15.20 -3.66
N ALA A 7 18.11 -14.20 -4.29
CA ALA A 7 17.84 -12.79 -3.97
C ALA A 7 16.39 -12.37 -4.31
N TRP A 8 15.80 -12.96 -5.36
CA TRP A 8 14.40 -12.72 -5.72
C TRP A 8 13.42 -13.48 -4.80
N VAL A 9 13.72 -14.73 -4.43
CA VAL A 9 12.93 -15.49 -3.43
C VAL A 9 12.98 -14.84 -2.04
N VAL A 10 14.13 -14.25 -1.65
CA VAL A 10 14.24 -13.46 -0.42
C VAL A 10 13.52 -12.10 -0.53
N SER A 11 13.47 -11.47 -1.72
CA SER A 11 12.74 -10.20 -1.92
C SER A 11 11.22 -10.37 -2.03
N VAL A 12 10.75 -11.52 -2.51
CA VAL A 12 9.31 -11.86 -2.51
C VAL A 12 8.86 -12.40 -1.15
N GLY A 13 9.80 -12.94 -0.35
CA GLY A 13 9.57 -13.38 1.03
C GLY A 13 9.71 -12.30 2.12
N LEU A 14 9.98 -11.04 1.74
CA LEU A 14 10.15 -9.92 2.67
C LEU A 14 9.09 -8.83 2.43
N ILE A 15 7.82 -9.23 2.34
CA ILE A 15 6.76 -8.34 2.81
C ILE A 15 6.98 -8.27 4.31
N ALA A 16 7.48 -7.12 4.76
CA ALA A 16 7.78 -6.84 6.15
C ALA A 16 6.70 -7.45 7.05
N ALA A 17 7.13 -8.32 7.97
CA ALA A 17 6.32 -8.73 9.09
C ALA A 17 5.84 -7.44 9.76
N GLU A 18 4.58 -7.10 9.47
CA GLU A 18 3.88 -5.96 10.02
C GLU A 18 3.96 -6.12 11.53
N SER A 19 4.43 -5.09 12.23
CA SER A 19 4.65 -5.15 13.67
C SER A 19 3.31 -5.48 14.35
N ASN A 20 3.13 -6.77 14.69
CA ASN A 20 1.98 -7.32 15.36
C ASN A 20 1.81 -6.64 16.72
N THR A 21 1.02 -5.57 16.73
CA THR A 21 0.45 -5.03 17.96
C THR A 21 -0.77 -5.88 18.31
N GLY A 22 -0.53 -6.97 19.04
CA GLY A 22 -1.50 -7.61 19.94
C GLY A 22 -2.60 -8.50 19.37
N LEU A 23 -2.99 -8.41 18.10
CA LEU A 23 -3.98 -9.32 17.49
C LEU A 23 -3.50 -9.65 16.07
N GLY A 24 -3.38 -10.94 15.71
CA GLY A 24 -2.93 -11.40 14.39
C GLY A 24 -3.94 -11.12 13.26
N SER A 25 -4.37 -9.86 13.13
CA SER A 25 -5.36 -9.38 12.17
C SER A 25 -4.70 -8.44 11.17
N PHE A 26 -5.05 -8.60 9.90
CA PHE A 26 -4.49 -7.83 8.79
C PHE A 26 -5.01 -6.39 8.77
N ASN A 27 -4.13 -5.40 8.59
CA ASN A 27 -4.49 -3.99 8.53
C ASN A 27 -4.85 -3.53 7.09
N PHE A 28 -6.14 -3.39 6.82
CA PHE A 28 -6.65 -2.97 5.51
C PHE A 28 -6.46 -1.47 5.21
N ALA A 29 -6.06 -0.68 6.20
CA ALA A 29 -5.75 0.74 6.02
C ALA A 29 -4.24 1.00 5.82
N SER A 30 -3.41 -0.05 5.81
CA SER A 30 -1.95 0.07 5.63
C SER A 30 -1.60 0.59 4.24
N SER A 31 -0.73 1.60 4.17
CA SER A 31 -0.21 2.09 2.88
C SER A 31 0.58 1.01 2.14
N GLY A 32 1.25 0.10 2.88
CA GLY A 32 1.98 -1.03 2.30
C GLY A 32 1.07 -2.08 1.66
N ALA A 33 -0.16 -2.21 2.16
CA ALA A 33 -1.19 -3.07 1.59
C ALA A 33 -1.92 -2.43 0.37
N GLY A 34 -1.58 -1.18 0.01
CA GLY A 34 -2.21 -0.46 -1.09
C GLY A 34 -3.34 0.50 -0.68
N ALA A 35 -3.54 0.76 0.61
CA ALA A 35 -4.49 1.78 1.06
C ALA A 35 -3.98 3.20 0.75
N LYS A 36 -4.90 4.13 0.50
CA LYS A 36 -4.56 5.50 0.11
C LYS A 36 -5.57 6.53 0.61
N VAL A 37 -5.09 7.71 1.00
CA VAL A 37 -5.96 8.87 1.22
C VAL A 37 -6.33 9.48 -0.13
N LEU A 38 -7.64 9.51 -0.42
CA LEU A 38 -8.19 10.08 -1.64
C LEU A 38 -8.29 11.60 -1.58
N THR A 39 -8.80 12.10 -0.47
CA THR A 39 -9.03 13.52 -0.26
C THR A 39 -9.04 13.85 1.22
N SER A 40 -8.75 15.11 1.55
CA SER A 40 -8.71 15.60 2.91
C SER A 40 -9.12 17.06 2.97
N SER A 41 -9.50 17.51 4.15
CA SER A 41 -9.80 18.92 4.42
C SER A 41 -8.55 19.79 4.20
N PRO A 42 -8.69 21.03 3.71
CA PRO A 42 -7.57 21.91 3.39
C PRO A 42 -6.68 22.30 4.59
N GLY A 43 -7.08 21.97 5.84
CA GLY A 43 -6.26 22.15 7.04
C GLY A 43 -5.37 20.96 7.41
N ALA A 44 -5.44 19.87 6.64
CA ALA A 44 -4.64 18.68 6.84
C ALA A 44 -3.34 18.76 6.02
N SER A 45 -2.21 18.72 6.72
CA SER A 45 -0.89 18.53 6.13
C SER A 45 -0.50 17.05 6.23
N THR A 46 0.14 16.55 5.19
CA THR A 46 0.65 15.16 5.08
C THR A 46 -0.36 14.07 5.49
N PRO A 47 -1.58 14.03 4.92
CA PRO A 47 -2.61 13.10 5.37
C PRO A 47 -2.30 11.63 5.06
N GLN A 48 -1.50 11.33 4.04
CA GLN A 48 -1.11 9.94 3.71
C GLN A 48 -0.26 9.29 4.82
N ASN A 49 0.45 10.10 5.62
CA ASN A 49 1.39 9.60 6.62
C ASN A 49 0.71 8.80 7.74
N CYS A 50 -0.58 9.06 8.03
CA CYS A 50 -1.30 8.33 9.06
C CYS A 50 -1.67 6.87 8.69
N LEU A 51 -1.38 6.45 7.45
CA LEU A 51 -1.53 5.07 6.99
C LEU A 51 -0.22 4.28 7.02
N SER A 52 0.88 4.93 7.43
CA SER A 52 2.19 4.31 7.55
C SER A 52 2.42 3.81 8.98
N VAL A 53 3.28 2.80 9.11
CA VAL A 53 3.71 2.26 10.41
C VAL A 53 4.84 3.11 11.02
N ASP A 54 5.45 3.99 10.24
CA ASP A 54 6.57 4.84 10.65
C ASP A 54 6.14 5.82 11.78
N PRO A 55 6.70 5.70 13.01
CA PRO A 55 6.30 6.53 14.14
C PRO A 55 6.64 8.02 13.97
N ASP A 56 7.61 8.34 13.11
CA ASP A 56 8.05 9.71 12.86
C ASP A 56 7.18 10.41 11.81
N ARG A 57 6.26 9.68 11.17
CA ARG A 57 5.33 10.21 10.17
C ARG A 57 3.93 10.29 10.74
N TYR A 58 3.30 11.44 10.57
CA TYR A 58 1.93 11.65 11.05
C TYR A 58 1.13 12.60 10.15
N LEU A 59 -0.19 12.47 10.26
CA LEU A 59 -1.13 13.48 9.80
C LEU A 59 -1.03 14.67 10.76
N MET A 60 -0.89 15.87 10.21
CA MET A 60 -0.83 17.11 10.97
C MET A 60 -2.02 17.99 10.61
N ILE A 61 -2.69 18.55 11.61
CA ILE A 61 -3.88 19.37 11.43
C ILE A 61 -3.70 20.71 12.13
N GLU A 62 -3.77 21.79 11.36
CA GLU A 62 -3.69 23.14 11.91
C GLU A 62 -5.06 23.62 12.42
N ARG A 63 -5.15 23.94 13.70
CA ARG A 63 -6.40 24.40 14.33
C ARG A 63 -6.82 25.82 13.97
N ARG A 64 -5.96 26.62 13.33
CA ARG A 64 -6.32 27.98 12.89
C ARG A 64 -7.40 27.94 11.81
N ASN A 65 -7.63 26.77 11.22
CA ASN A 65 -8.63 26.56 10.20
C ASN A 65 -10.03 26.34 10.84
N ARG A 66 -11.01 27.20 10.50
CA ARG A 66 -12.37 27.15 11.06
C ARG A 66 -13.21 25.97 10.54
N TYR A 67 -12.67 25.16 9.63
CA TYR A 67 -13.40 24.04 9.02
C TYR A 67 -13.30 22.76 9.84
N VAL A 68 -14.35 21.96 9.70
CA VAL A 68 -14.38 20.55 10.11
C VAL A 68 -13.22 19.80 9.44
N GLN A 69 -12.42 19.12 10.24
CA GLN A 69 -11.23 18.40 9.77
C GLN A 69 -11.62 16.96 9.43
N TRP A 70 -11.35 16.54 8.21
CA TRP A 70 -11.75 15.23 7.71
C TRP A 70 -10.77 14.70 6.66
N LEU A 71 -10.75 13.39 6.50
CA LEU A 71 -10.02 12.71 5.45
C LEU A 71 -10.78 11.46 5.00
N VAL A 72 -10.61 11.08 3.74
CA VAL A 72 -11.22 9.88 3.14
C VAL A 72 -10.11 8.91 2.75
N ILE A 73 -10.16 7.72 3.32
CA ILE A 73 -9.24 6.60 3.09
C ILE A 73 -9.93 5.60 2.17
N GLN A 74 -9.27 5.20 1.10
CA GLN A 74 -9.56 3.98 0.35
C GLN A 74 -8.78 2.84 1.00
N LEU A 75 -9.49 1.79 1.42
CA LEU A 75 -8.88 0.56 1.93
C LEU A 75 -8.24 -0.25 0.80
N SER A 76 -7.34 -1.17 1.16
CA SER A 76 -6.69 -2.09 0.20
C SER A 76 -7.69 -2.99 -0.50
N GLU A 77 -8.76 -3.41 0.21
CA GLU A 77 -9.79 -4.32 -0.27
C GLU A 77 -11.18 -3.92 0.25
N ASP A 78 -12.21 -4.62 -0.21
CA ASP A 78 -13.58 -4.47 0.26
C ASP A 78 -13.74 -5.26 1.56
N VAL A 79 -14.05 -4.59 2.67
CA VAL A 79 -13.96 -5.17 4.01
C VAL A 79 -15.22 -4.89 4.81
N THR A 80 -15.65 -5.84 5.63
CA THR A 80 -16.60 -5.61 6.72
C THR A 80 -15.80 -5.22 7.97
N PRO A 81 -15.67 -3.91 8.28
CA PRO A 81 -14.82 -3.46 9.38
C PRO A 81 -15.40 -3.92 10.72
N LYS A 82 -14.53 -4.43 11.59
CA LYS A 82 -14.87 -4.89 12.94
C LYS A 82 -14.24 -4.04 14.01
N THR A 83 -13.00 -3.60 13.81
CA THR A 83 -12.28 -2.80 14.79
C THR A 83 -11.44 -1.76 14.07
N ILE A 84 -11.39 -0.55 14.59
CA ILE A 84 -10.49 0.52 14.14
C ILE A 84 -9.51 0.84 15.26
N SER A 85 -8.22 0.88 14.94
CA SER A 85 -7.16 1.32 15.85
C SER A 85 -6.75 2.74 15.49
N LEU A 86 -6.70 3.61 16.49
CA LEU A 86 -6.23 4.98 16.34
C LEU A 86 -5.10 5.23 17.33
N GLN A 87 -4.01 5.83 16.85
CA GLN A 87 -2.84 6.10 17.66
C GLN A 87 -2.22 7.46 17.32
N ASN A 88 -1.79 8.18 18.36
CA ASN A 88 -0.97 9.38 18.23
C ASN A 88 0.28 9.23 19.12
N LEU A 89 1.45 9.27 18.50
CA LEU A 89 2.74 9.13 19.17
C LEU A 89 3.47 10.46 19.40
N GLU A 90 3.01 11.54 18.76
CA GLU A 90 3.65 12.84 18.83
C GLU A 90 3.60 13.45 20.24
N PHE A 91 4.72 14.02 20.69
CA PHE A 91 4.88 14.56 22.04
C PHE A 91 4.42 16.00 22.18
N TYR A 92 4.61 16.81 21.13
CA TYR A 92 4.40 18.26 21.16
C TYR A 92 3.09 18.71 20.52
N SER A 93 2.17 17.77 20.27
CA SER A 93 0.85 18.03 19.69
C SER A 93 -0.27 17.74 20.67
N THR A 94 -1.49 18.20 20.33
CA THR A 94 -2.69 17.73 21.01
C THR A 94 -3.28 16.50 20.32
N PHE A 95 -4.12 15.79 21.07
CA PHE A 95 -4.80 14.57 20.65
C PHE A 95 -6.21 14.90 20.18
N PRO A 96 -6.72 14.19 19.16
CA PRO A 96 -8.15 14.16 18.89
C PRO A 96 -8.91 13.69 20.13
N ASN A 97 -10.07 14.27 20.39
CA ASN A 97 -10.94 13.88 21.50
C ASN A 97 -12.14 13.09 20.98
N ARG A 98 -12.96 13.67 20.11
CA ARG A 98 -14.09 12.98 19.51
C ARG A 98 -13.92 12.84 18.01
N ILE A 99 -14.03 11.62 17.50
CA ILE A 99 -13.87 11.27 16.08
C ILE A 99 -15.13 10.57 15.60
N GLU A 100 -15.60 10.97 14.43
CA GLU A 100 -16.68 10.34 13.70
C GLU A 100 -16.08 9.49 12.57
N VAL A 101 -16.42 8.19 12.56
CA VAL A 101 -16.01 7.22 11.56
C VAL A 101 -17.23 6.87 10.72
N SER A 102 -17.14 7.10 9.42
CA SER A 102 -18.21 6.84 8.46
C SER A 102 -17.64 6.11 7.25
N ALA A 103 -18.47 5.40 6.49
CA ALA A 103 -17.99 4.56 5.39
C ALA A 103 -18.92 4.56 4.17
N SER A 104 -18.36 4.19 3.01
CA SER A 104 -19.06 4.04 1.75
C SER A 104 -18.53 2.84 0.96
N LYS A 105 -19.40 2.25 0.14
CA LYS A 105 -19.06 1.20 -0.82
C LYS A 105 -18.45 1.76 -2.11
N SER A 106 -18.89 2.93 -2.54
CA SER A 106 -18.50 3.57 -3.80
C SER A 106 -17.82 4.93 -3.55
N TRP A 107 -17.01 5.35 -4.53
CA TRP A 107 -16.39 6.67 -4.58
C TRP A 107 -16.52 7.23 -6.01
N PRO A 108 -16.90 8.51 -6.17
CA PRO A 108 -17.35 9.47 -5.17
C PRO A 108 -18.67 9.04 -4.50
N ALA A 109 -18.81 9.25 -3.20
CA ALA A 109 -20.03 8.93 -2.46
C ALA A 109 -20.89 10.18 -2.26
N GLU A 110 -22.20 10.08 -2.51
CA GLU A 110 -23.14 11.16 -2.16
C GLU A 110 -23.32 11.26 -0.64
N LYS A 111 -23.38 10.12 0.04
CA LYS A 111 -23.56 10.03 1.49
C LYS A 111 -22.67 8.93 2.06
N PHE A 112 -22.04 9.22 3.19
CA PHE A 112 -21.32 8.23 3.98
C PHE A 112 -22.23 7.71 5.09
N THR A 113 -22.24 6.40 5.30
CA THR A 113 -22.96 5.75 6.41
C THR A 113 -22.14 5.91 7.69
N LEU A 114 -22.74 6.45 8.74
CA LEU A 114 -22.09 6.53 10.04
C LEU A 114 -21.85 5.13 10.60
N LEU A 115 -20.60 4.81 10.95
CA LEU A 115 -20.23 3.54 11.58
C LEU A 115 -20.14 3.70 13.10
N ALA A 116 -19.42 4.72 13.56
CA ALA A 116 -19.21 4.95 14.98
C ALA A 116 -18.83 6.41 15.26
N VAL A 117 -19.11 6.87 16.48
CA VAL A 117 -18.52 8.08 17.06
C VAL A 117 -17.73 7.65 18.28
N VAL A 118 -16.41 7.82 18.21
CA VAL A 118 -15.47 7.32 19.21
C VAL A 118 -14.87 8.48 19.99
N ASN A 119 -14.64 8.28 21.28
CA ASN A 119 -13.91 9.22 22.12
C ASN A 119 -12.52 8.66 22.39
N MET A 120 -11.50 9.32 21.87
CA MET A 120 -10.11 8.96 22.02
C MET A 120 -9.56 9.58 23.31
N GLN A 121 -8.87 8.79 24.12
CA GLN A 121 -8.18 9.26 25.33
C GLN A 121 -6.84 9.91 24.98
N LYS A 122 -6.32 10.75 25.87
CA LYS A 122 -4.99 11.38 25.74
C LYS A 122 -3.88 10.40 26.14
N THR A 123 -3.78 9.29 25.43
CA THR A 123 -2.77 8.25 25.63
C THR A 123 -2.04 7.97 24.31
N ARG A 124 -0.76 7.62 24.39
CA ARG A 124 0.08 7.31 23.22
C ARG A 124 -0.01 5.85 22.77
N ASN A 125 -0.62 5.01 23.59
CA ASN A 125 -0.86 3.61 23.24
C ASN A 125 -1.91 3.53 22.12
N PRO A 126 -1.86 2.51 21.25
CA PRO A 126 -2.94 2.26 20.29
C PRO A 126 -4.27 2.09 21.03
N GLN A 127 -5.31 2.74 20.54
CA GLN A 127 -6.66 2.64 21.08
C GLN A 127 -7.56 1.96 20.06
N LEU A 128 -8.15 0.84 20.47
CA LEU A 128 -9.04 0.02 19.65
C LEU A 128 -10.50 0.40 19.91
N PHE A 129 -11.26 0.55 18.85
CA PHE A 129 -12.70 0.83 18.90
C PHE A 129 -13.45 -0.17 18.04
N ASP A 130 -14.40 -0.87 18.65
CA ASP A 130 -15.23 -1.84 17.95
C ASP A 130 -16.32 -1.16 17.12
N ILE A 131 -16.56 -1.73 15.94
CA ILE A 131 -17.53 -1.25 14.96
C ILE A 131 -18.54 -2.35 14.71
N THR A 132 -19.80 -2.05 14.99
CA THR A 132 -20.92 -2.95 14.71
C THR A 132 -21.49 -2.68 13.32
N THR A 133 -21.00 -3.41 12.31
CA THR A 133 -21.59 -3.42 10.97
C THR A 133 -21.58 -4.81 10.34
N SER A 134 -22.61 -5.10 9.55
CA SER A 134 -22.73 -6.27 8.67
C SER A 134 -22.43 -5.96 7.19
N HIS A 135 -22.21 -4.68 6.87
CA HIS A 135 -22.00 -4.23 5.50
C HIS A 135 -20.51 -4.15 5.16
N ILE A 136 -20.19 -4.55 3.93
CA ILE A 136 -18.88 -4.39 3.30
C ILE A 136 -18.70 -2.93 2.87
N TYR A 137 -17.51 -2.37 3.06
CA TYR A 137 -17.12 -1.02 2.66
C TYR A 137 -15.71 -1.00 2.06
N ARG A 138 -15.46 -0.05 1.17
CA ARG A 138 -14.15 0.19 0.55
C ARG A 138 -13.54 1.53 0.96
N PHE A 139 -14.38 2.49 1.34
CA PHE A 139 -13.96 3.84 1.68
C PHE A 139 -14.38 4.18 3.10
N ILE A 140 -13.45 4.67 3.91
CA ILE A 140 -13.70 5.13 5.27
C ILE A 140 -13.37 6.61 5.34
N LYS A 141 -14.30 7.40 5.87
CA LYS A 141 -14.14 8.81 6.16
C LYS A 141 -14.02 9.02 7.66
N ILE A 142 -12.92 9.63 8.04
CA ILE A 142 -12.62 10.01 9.43
C ILE A 142 -12.80 11.51 9.55
N ARG A 143 -13.59 11.93 10.53
CA ARG A 143 -13.88 13.33 10.82
C ARG A 143 -13.59 13.61 12.28
N ILE A 144 -12.76 14.61 12.55
CA ILE A 144 -12.42 15.02 13.91
C ILE A 144 -13.43 16.09 14.34
N LEU A 145 -14.20 15.78 15.39
CA LEU A 145 -15.24 16.64 15.95
C LEU A 145 -14.68 17.57 17.03
N SER A 146 -13.77 17.08 17.88
CA SER A 146 -13.15 17.86 18.96
C SER A 146 -11.72 17.39 19.26
N VAL A 147 -10.96 18.21 19.99
CA VAL A 147 -9.59 17.93 20.47
C VAL A 147 -9.51 18.15 21.98
N HIS A 148 -8.48 17.62 22.64
CA HIS A 148 -8.31 17.73 24.10
C HIS A 148 -7.80 19.10 24.56
N ASP A 149 -6.69 19.57 24.00
CA ASP A 149 -6.02 20.80 24.45
C ASP A 149 -6.17 21.94 23.43
N ARG A 150 -5.90 23.17 23.88
CA ARG A 150 -5.87 24.37 23.04
C ARG A 150 -4.54 24.53 22.29
N ALA A 151 -3.94 23.43 21.83
CA ALA A 151 -2.71 23.49 21.03
C ALA A 151 -3.01 24.01 19.61
N ARG A 152 -1.98 24.63 18.98
CA ARG A 152 -2.08 25.10 17.59
C ARG A 152 -2.21 23.96 16.58
N VAL A 153 -1.68 22.78 16.93
CA VAL A 153 -1.56 21.61 16.04
C VAL A 153 -2.11 20.38 16.74
N CYS A 154 -2.92 19.62 16.01
CA CYS A 154 -3.36 18.27 16.38
C CYS A 154 -2.72 17.27 15.42
N THR A 155 -2.28 16.12 15.90
CA THR A 155 -1.70 15.07 15.04
C THR A 155 -2.39 13.72 15.24
N LEU A 156 -2.24 12.86 14.24
CA LEU A 156 -2.64 11.46 14.30
C LEU A 156 -1.58 10.64 13.55
N THR A 157 -0.94 9.72 14.25
CA THR A 157 0.23 8.99 13.74
C THR A 157 -0.17 7.77 12.95
N ASN A 158 -1.11 6.96 13.44
CA ASN A 158 -1.46 5.70 12.80
C ASN A 158 -2.97 5.42 12.87
N ILE A 159 -3.52 4.94 11.77
CA ILE A 159 -4.90 4.51 11.59
C ILE A 159 -4.87 3.11 11.01
N GLN A 160 -5.44 2.15 11.74
CA GLN A 160 -5.52 0.77 11.29
C GLN A 160 -6.98 0.32 11.27
N VAL A 161 -7.35 -0.48 10.27
CA VAL A 161 -8.71 -0.99 10.11
C VAL A 161 -8.63 -2.51 9.98
N PHE A 162 -9.28 -3.19 10.91
CA PHE A 162 -9.34 -4.64 10.99
C PHE A 162 -10.77 -5.10 10.71
N GLY A 163 -10.90 -6.24 10.02
CA GLY A 163 -12.21 -6.75 9.66
C GLY A 163 -12.13 -8.02 8.83
N VAL A 164 -13.27 -8.36 8.22
CA VAL A 164 -13.40 -9.55 7.37
C VAL A 164 -13.43 -9.09 5.91
N PRO A 165 -12.52 -9.57 5.04
CA PRO A 165 -12.55 -9.22 3.62
C PRO A 165 -13.78 -9.82 2.93
N ALA A 166 -14.32 -9.14 1.92
CA ALA A 166 -15.46 -9.61 1.14
C ALA A 166 -15.15 -10.91 0.38
N LEU A 167 -13.91 -11.04 -0.09
CA LEU A 167 -13.39 -12.24 -0.73
C LEU A 167 -12.63 -13.09 0.30
N GLN A 168 -13.32 -13.57 1.34
CA GLN A 168 -12.72 -14.59 2.21
C GLN A 168 -12.87 -15.96 1.54
N PRO A 169 -11.77 -16.65 1.16
CA PRO A 169 -11.87 -18.07 0.83
C PRO A 169 -12.27 -18.82 2.11
N ALA A 170 -13.33 -19.62 2.04
CA ALA A 170 -13.90 -20.39 3.15
C ALA A 170 -12.89 -21.40 3.71
N TRP A 171 -11.98 -20.91 4.56
CA TRP A 171 -11.14 -21.69 5.46
C TRP A 171 -11.42 -21.23 6.89
N THR A 172 -12.70 -21.16 7.26
CA THR A 172 -13.11 -21.15 8.67
C THR A 172 -13.35 -22.59 9.09
N PRO A 173 -12.90 -23.01 10.30
CA PRO A 173 -13.32 -24.28 10.88
C PRO A 173 -14.86 -24.30 10.87
N LEU A 174 -15.44 -25.32 10.23
CA LEU A 174 -16.88 -25.51 10.15
C LEU A 174 -17.37 -25.85 11.57
N ASP A 175 -17.80 -24.84 12.33
CA ASP A 175 -18.65 -25.09 13.49
C ASP A 175 -20.06 -25.46 12.98
N GLU A 176 -20.54 -26.59 13.48
CA GLU A 176 -21.73 -27.31 13.06
C GLU A 176 -23.01 -26.46 13.16
N SER A 177 -23.45 -25.86 12.05
CA SER A 177 -24.87 -25.49 11.93
C SER A 177 -25.37 -25.59 10.49
N ASN A 178 -26.54 -26.23 10.33
CA ASN A 178 -27.15 -26.55 9.04
C ASN A 178 -27.57 -25.32 8.19
N ALA A 179 -27.34 -24.09 8.66
CA ALA A 179 -27.66 -22.86 7.94
C ALA A 179 -26.74 -22.60 6.72
N ASP A 180 -25.55 -23.20 6.70
CA ASP A 180 -24.56 -22.96 5.65
C ASP A 180 -24.83 -23.73 4.34
N ILE A 181 -25.66 -24.78 4.38
CA ILE A 181 -26.00 -25.57 3.21
C ILE A 181 -26.89 -24.78 2.24
N GLU A 182 -27.85 -24.00 2.74
CA GLU A 182 -28.67 -23.11 1.90
C GLU A 182 -27.84 -21.97 1.30
N MET A 183 -26.85 -21.46 2.03
CA MET A 183 -25.95 -20.40 1.55
C MET A 183 -25.04 -20.92 0.43
N LEU A 184 -24.51 -22.14 0.55
CA LEU A 184 -23.70 -22.80 -0.48
C LEU A 184 -24.51 -23.16 -1.74
N VAL A 185 -25.77 -23.59 -1.58
CA VAL A 185 -26.69 -23.84 -2.70
C VAL A 185 -27.03 -22.53 -3.43
N ASN A 186 -27.22 -21.42 -2.71
CA ASN A 186 -27.44 -20.10 -3.31
C ASN A 186 -26.19 -19.55 -4.00
N PHE A 187 -25.00 -19.79 -3.45
CA PHE A 187 -23.73 -19.43 -4.08
C PHE A 187 -23.51 -20.18 -5.40
N ARG A 188 -23.87 -21.48 -5.45
CA ARG A 188 -23.86 -22.29 -6.67
C ARG A 188 -24.75 -21.70 -7.77
N HIS A 189 -25.93 -21.19 -7.41
CA HIS A 189 -26.84 -20.56 -8.37
C HIS A 189 -26.38 -19.16 -8.83
N HIS A 190 -25.57 -18.45 -8.05
CA HIS A 190 -25.05 -17.14 -8.41
C HIS A 190 -23.86 -17.22 -9.37
N VAL A 191 -22.92 -18.14 -9.11
CA VAL A 191 -21.76 -18.40 -9.98
C VAL A 191 -22.17 -18.97 -11.34
N LEU A 192 -23.26 -19.73 -11.41
CA LEU A 192 -23.81 -20.23 -12.68
C LEU A 192 -24.60 -19.16 -13.48
N LYS A 193 -24.90 -18.00 -12.89
CA LYS A 193 -25.68 -16.90 -13.50
C LYS A 193 -24.86 -15.66 -13.84
N THR A 194 -23.57 -15.60 -13.45
CA THR A 194 -22.70 -14.48 -13.84
C THR A 194 -22.45 -14.49 -15.35
N PRO A 195 -22.82 -13.43 -16.10
CA PRO A 195 -22.49 -13.35 -17.51
C PRO A 195 -20.97 -13.27 -17.70
N GLN A 196 -20.46 -13.96 -18.72
CA GLN A 196 -19.04 -13.90 -19.12
C GLN A 196 -18.63 -12.44 -19.41
N PRO A 197 -17.37 -12.05 -19.16
CA PRO A 197 -16.86 -10.78 -19.66
C PRO A 197 -16.81 -10.84 -21.20
N ILE A 198 -17.53 -9.90 -21.81
CA ILE A 198 -17.56 -9.67 -23.26
C ILE A 198 -16.13 -9.36 -23.75
N GLY A 199 -15.77 -9.93 -24.91
CA GLY A 199 -14.40 -10.09 -25.37
C GLY A 199 -13.60 -8.79 -25.54
N LEU A 200 -12.37 -8.80 -25.04
CA LEU A 200 -11.28 -7.89 -25.42
C LEU A 200 -10.66 -8.34 -26.76
N ARG A 201 -11.47 -8.37 -27.82
CA ARG A 201 -10.97 -8.26 -29.19
C ARG A 201 -11.32 -6.84 -29.62
N ASP A 202 -10.33 -6.12 -30.14
CA ASP A 202 -10.44 -4.74 -30.71
C ASP A 202 -10.01 -3.57 -29.82
N ILE A 203 -9.02 -3.76 -28.94
CA ILE A 203 -8.11 -2.65 -28.57
C ILE A 203 -6.85 -2.79 -29.41
N GLY A 204 -6.95 -2.36 -30.66
CA GLY A 204 -5.85 -2.42 -31.60
C GLY A 204 -6.19 -1.84 -32.96
N LYS A 205 -6.41 -0.52 -33.01
CA LYS A 205 -5.75 0.39 -33.98
C LYS A 205 -6.26 1.83 -33.80
N ASP A 206 -5.30 2.69 -33.50
CA ASP A 206 -5.23 4.11 -33.88
C ASP A 206 -6.21 5.14 -33.26
N ILE A 207 -5.60 5.90 -32.33
CA ILE A 207 -5.65 7.37 -32.15
C ILE A 207 -6.54 7.93 -31.03
N CYS A 208 -5.95 8.94 -30.38
CA CYS A 208 -6.37 9.78 -29.26
C CYS A 208 -7.83 10.34 -29.30
N PRO A 209 -8.35 10.79 -28.15
CA PRO A 209 -9.77 10.85 -27.85
C PRO A 209 -10.42 12.19 -28.27
N VAL A 210 -11.76 12.19 -28.25
CA VAL A 210 -12.69 13.32 -28.42
C VAL A 210 -13.21 13.51 -29.85
N SER A 211 -14.34 12.86 -30.17
CA SER A 211 -15.39 13.50 -30.99
C SER A 211 -16.71 12.71 -31.13
N ASN A 212 -16.76 11.38 -31.06
CA ASN A 212 -17.98 10.66 -31.49
C ASN A 212 -18.57 9.69 -30.46
N LEU A 213 -18.98 10.23 -29.31
CA LEU A 213 -19.72 9.49 -28.27
C LEU A 213 -21.25 9.45 -28.49
N ARG A 214 -21.78 10.07 -29.55
CA ARG A 214 -23.24 10.16 -29.78
C ARG A 214 -23.76 9.17 -30.82
N THR A 215 -22.91 8.60 -31.67
CA THR A 215 -23.32 7.69 -32.76
C THR A 215 -23.29 6.21 -32.37
N THR A 216 -22.46 5.80 -31.40
CA THR A 216 -22.33 4.40 -30.96
C THR A 216 -23.45 3.91 -30.05
N LEU A 217 -24.33 4.81 -29.59
CA LEU A 217 -25.46 4.47 -28.70
C LEU A 217 -26.76 4.10 -29.46
N SER A 218 -26.74 3.99 -30.79
CA SER A 218 -27.97 3.88 -31.59
C SER A 218 -28.18 2.55 -32.33
N SER A 219 -27.22 1.61 -32.33
CA SER A 219 -27.25 0.50 -33.32
C SER A 219 -27.23 -0.94 -32.81
N ASP A 220 -27.13 -1.22 -31.51
CA ASP A 220 -27.08 -2.62 -31.04
C ASP A 220 -28.35 -3.02 -30.29
N SER A 221 -29.46 -3.04 -31.04
CA SER A 221 -30.58 -3.93 -30.78
C SER A 221 -30.47 -5.13 -31.71
N MET A 222 -30.60 -6.33 -31.15
CA MET A 222 -30.63 -7.65 -31.81
C MET A 222 -29.26 -8.31 -32.00
N LEU A 223 -29.00 -9.35 -31.21
CA LEU A 223 -28.93 -10.74 -31.67
C LEU A 223 -28.59 -11.65 -30.47
N ALA A 224 -29.62 -12.32 -29.96
CA ALA A 224 -29.51 -13.49 -29.11
C ALA A 224 -29.67 -14.74 -29.98
N GLU A 225 -28.84 -15.77 -29.78
CA GLU A 225 -29.17 -17.20 -29.97
C GLU A 225 -28.15 -18.07 -29.17
N PRO A 226 -28.53 -19.28 -28.70
CA PRO A 226 -27.98 -19.92 -27.50
C PRO A 226 -26.95 -21.03 -27.77
N PHE A 227 -25.89 -21.09 -26.94
CA PHE A 227 -24.94 -22.21 -26.90
C PHE A 227 -25.34 -23.23 -25.83
N SER A 228 -25.91 -24.37 -26.24
CA SER A 228 -26.40 -25.45 -25.37
C SER A 228 -25.55 -26.73 -25.37
N SER A 229 -24.35 -26.76 -25.95
CA SER A 229 -23.64 -28.02 -26.24
C SER A 229 -22.51 -28.45 -25.29
N ILE A 230 -22.29 -27.79 -24.14
CA ILE A 230 -21.24 -28.21 -23.17
C ILE A 230 -21.81 -28.85 -21.89
N SER A 231 -23.14 -28.96 -21.72
CA SER A 231 -23.68 -29.51 -20.47
C SER A 231 -23.87 -31.02 -20.49
N GLN A 232 -24.27 -31.64 -21.61
CA GLN A 232 -24.79 -33.02 -21.57
C GLN A 232 -23.71 -34.10 -21.39
N GLN A 233 -22.52 -33.91 -21.95
CA GLN A 233 -21.46 -34.93 -21.91
C GLN A 233 -20.74 -34.95 -20.55
N ALA A 234 -20.47 -33.76 -19.99
CA ALA A 234 -19.94 -33.63 -18.63
C ALA A 234 -20.98 -34.01 -17.56
N GLN A 235 -22.28 -33.76 -17.81
CA GLN A 235 -23.36 -34.20 -16.93
C GLN A 235 -23.54 -35.72 -16.95
N ALA A 236 -23.34 -36.38 -18.10
CA ALA A 236 -23.40 -37.84 -18.22
C ALA A 236 -22.21 -38.54 -17.52
N GLU A 237 -21.00 -37.98 -17.60
CA GLU A 237 -19.84 -38.53 -16.88
C GLU A 237 -19.95 -38.34 -15.35
N LEU A 238 -20.52 -37.22 -14.91
CA LEU A 238 -20.78 -36.95 -13.49
C LEU A 238 -21.91 -37.80 -12.91
N SER A 239 -22.94 -38.15 -13.70
CA SER A 239 -24.02 -39.04 -13.24
C SER A 239 -23.55 -40.47 -13.07
N VAL A 240 -22.70 -40.99 -13.98
CA VAL A 240 -22.11 -42.34 -13.89
C VAL A 240 -21.21 -42.48 -12.65
N LEU A 241 -20.51 -41.42 -12.25
CA LEU A 241 -19.71 -41.38 -11.03
C LEU A 241 -20.54 -41.27 -9.75
N TRP A 242 -21.76 -40.73 -9.85
CA TRP A 242 -22.71 -40.64 -8.75
C TRP A 242 -23.43 -41.97 -8.47
N ASP A 243 -23.65 -42.78 -9.51
CA ASP A 243 -24.21 -44.15 -9.38
C ASP A 243 -23.26 -45.13 -8.67
N VAL A 244 -21.95 -44.86 -8.69
CA VAL A 244 -20.95 -45.61 -7.89
C VAL A 244 -20.98 -45.21 -6.41
N ALA A 245 -21.72 -44.15 -6.05
CA ALA A 245 -21.63 -43.49 -4.74
C ALA A 245 -22.88 -43.65 -3.84
N GLU A 246 -23.84 -44.54 -4.13
CA GLU A 246 -24.99 -44.83 -3.27
C GLU A 246 -24.93 -46.22 -2.57
N PRO A 247 -25.64 -46.42 -1.43
CA PRO A 247 -25.01 -46.85 -0.19
C PRO A 247 -25.21 -48.33 0.13
N LEU A 248 -24.17 -49.00 0.66
CA LEU A 248 -24.36 -50.25 1.39
C LEU A 248 -25.11 -49.94 2.69
N GLN A 249 -26.42 -50.22 2.68
CA GLN A 249 -27.26 -50.21 3.86
C GLN A 249 -26.67 -51.12 4.95
N THR A 250 -26.74 -50.59 6.16
CA THR A 250 -26.34 -51.21 7.41
C THR A 250 -27.11 -52.52 7.65
N SER A 251 -26.37 -53.61 7.87
CA SER A 251 -26.85 -54.73 8.67
C SER A 251 -26.00 -54.80 9.94
N ASP A 252 -26.68 -55.14 11.03
CA ASP A 252 -26.30 -55.00 12.42
C ASP A 252 -24.87 -55.43 12.78
N HIS A 253 -24.28 -54.63 13.69
CA HIS A 253 -22.97 -54.80 14.35
C HIS A 253 -21.71 -54.55 13.49
N GLY A 254 -21.54 -53.30 13.01
CA GLY A 254 -20.31 -52.87 12.32
C GLY A 254 -19.27 -52.26 13.26
N SER A 255 -18.13 -52.94 13.44
CA SER A 255 -16.91 -52.41 14.08
C SER A 255 -16.54 -51.01 13.55
N ALA A 256 -16.00 -50.14 14.41
CA ALA A 256 -15.55 -48.77 14.09
C ALA A 256 -14.73 -48.67 12.79
N TYR A 257 -14.07 -49.76 12.39
CA TYR A 257 -13.33 -49.92 11.14
C TYR A 257 -14.19 -49.76 9.87
N SER A 258 -15.43 -50.23 9.83
CA SER A 258 -16.29 -50.13 8.63
C SER A 258 -16.77 -48.70 8.39
N VAL A 259 -17.08 -47.95 9.45
CA VAL A 259 -17.40 -46.52 9.39
C VAL A 259 -16.17 -45.73 8.92
N LEU A 260 -14.99 -46.03 9.46
CA LEU A 260 -13.73 -45.38 9.07
C LEU A 260 -13.39 -45.64 7.59
N MET A 261 -13.54 -46.89 7.13
CA MET A 261 -13.29 -47.25 5.74
C MET A 261 -14.28 -46.60 4.77
N SER A 262 -15.57 -46.48 5.14
CA SER A 262 -16.56 -45.75 4.33
C SER A 262 -16.23 -44.25 4.21
N ARG A 263 -15.74 -43.63 5.29
CA ARG A 263 -15.30 -42.22 5.29
C ARG A 263 -14.05 -42.02 4.43
N LEU A 264 -13.06 -42.92 4.53
CA LEU A 264 -11.85 -42.86 3.70
C LEU A 264 -12.14 -42.98 2.20
N GLN A 265 -13.08 -43.86 1.82
CA GLN A 265 -13.54 -43.97 0.43
C GLN A 265 -14.24 -42.68 -0.04
N SER A 266 -15.09 -42.08 0.79
CA SER A 266 -15.76 -40.82 0.45
C SER A 266 -14.78 -39.65 0.28
N ILE A 267 -13.71 -39.60 1.07
CA ILE A 267 -12.65 -38.58 0.95
C ILE A 267 -11.84 -38.78 -0.34
N ALA A 268 -11.48 -40.03 -0.66
CA ALA A 268 -10.72 -40.34 -1.88
C ALA A 268 -11.48 -39.97 -3.16
N VAL A 269 -12.81 -40.19 -3.20
CA VAL A 269 -13.65 -39.80 -4.34
C VAL A 269 -13.73 -38.29 -4.48
N ARG A 270 -13.89 -37.55 -3.37
CA ARG A 270 -13.91 -36.07 -3.38
C ARG A 270 -12.58 -35.48 -3.83
N GLN A 271 -11.46 -36.06 -3.41
CA GLN A 271 -10.13 -35.62 -3.86
C GLN A 271 -9.95 -35.80 -5.37
N ARG A 272 -10.42 -36.91 -5.93
CA ARG A 272 -10.36 -37.15 -7.39
C ARG A 272 -11.24 -36.19 -8.18
N LEU A 273 -12.45 -35.91 -7.68
CA LEU A 273 -13.38 -34.99 -8.33
C LEU A 273 -12.86 -33.54 -8.28
N LEU A 274 -12.23 -33.14 -7.17
CA LEU A 274 -11.54 -31.86 -7.07
C LEU A 274 -10.37 -31.78 -8.05
N SER A 275 -9.52 -32.81 -8.13
CA SER A 275 -8.38 -32.79 -9.05
C SER A 275 -8.79 -32.71 -10.52
N ALA A 276 -9.85 -33.42 -10.91
CA ALA A 276 -10.38 -33.38 -12.27
C ALA A 276 -10.99 -32.01 -12.61
N SER A 277 -11.73 -31.41 -11.67
CA SER A 277 -12.33 -30.08 -11.85
C SER A 277 -11.26 -28.99 -12.01
N VAL A 278 -10.19 -29.06 -11.21
CA VAL A 278 -9.07 -28.13 -11.30
C VAL A 278 -8.32 -28.29 -12.63
N GLN A 279 -8.08 -29.53 -13.08
CA GLN A 279 -7.44 -29.77 -14.38
C GLN A 279 -8.27 -29.22 -15.54
N SER A 280 -9.59 -29.41 -15.53
CA SER A 280 -10.49 -28.87 -16.56
C SER A 280 -10.46 -27.33 -16.59
N LEU A 281 -10.46 -26.68 -15.42
CA LEU A 281 -10.33 -25.22 -15.34
C LEU A 281 -8.97 -24.74 -15.86
N LEU A 282 -7.88 -25.44 -15.53
CA LEU A 282 -6.55 -25.11 -16.02
C LEU A 282 -6.44 -25.26 -17.54
N GLU A 283 -7.01 -26.30 -18.13
CA GLU A 283 -7.04 -26.47 -19.58
C GLU A 283 -7.85 -25.38 -20.28
N ARG A 284 -8.96 -24.95 -19.68
CA ARG A 284 -9.79 -23.87 -20.22
C ARG A 284 -9.12 -22.49 -20.14
N THR A 285 -8.30 -22.25 -19.12
CA THR A 285 -7.61 -20.96 -18.90
C THR A 285 -6.24 -20.89 -19.59
N ARG A 286 -5.60 -22.02 -19.88
CA ARG A 286 -4.28 -22.13 -20.55
C ARG A 286 -4.13 -21.25 -21.81
N PRO A 287 -5.03 -21.31 -22.82
CA PRO A 287 -4.84 -20.53 -24.05
C PRO A 287 -4.92 -19.01 -23.83
N TYR A 288 -5.68 -18.57 -22.82
CA TYR A 288 -5.76 -17.16 -22.46
C TYR A 288 -4.46 -16.67 -21.83
N LEU A 289 -3.87 -17.47 -20.94
CA LEU A 289 -2.59 -17.15 -20.31
C LEU A 289 -1.46 -17.12 -21.33
N GLU A 290 -1.42 -18.08 -22.27
CA GLU A 290 -0.42 -18.10 -23.35
C GLU A 290 -0.54 -16.87 -24.26
N ASN A 291 -1.77 -16.47 -24.61
CA ASN A 291 -1.99 -15.24 -25.39
C ASN A 291 -1.54 -13.98 -24.65
N LEU A 292 -1.82 -13.87 -23.34
CA LEU A 292 -1.37 -12.76 -22.50
C LEU A 292 0.16 -12.72 -22.38
N GLN A 293 0.81 -13.88 -22.19
CA GLN A 293 2.27 -13.97 -22.20
C GLN A 293 2.85 -13.52 -23.54
N GLY A 294 2.23 -13.89 -24.66
CA GLY A 294 2.62 -13.43 -25.99
C GLY A 294 2.49 -11.91 -26.15
N GLN A 295 1.44 -11.29 -25.62
CA GLN A 295 1.28 -9.83 -25.65
C GLN A 295 2.29 -9.11 -24.75
N LEU A 296 2.54 -9.62 -23.54
CA LEU A 296 3.57 -9.10 -22.64
C LEU A 296 4.96 -9.16 -23.30
N ALA A 297 5.31 -10.27 -23.96
CA ALA A 297 6.58 -10.39 -24.67
C ALA A 297 6.71 -9.42 -25.86
N LYS A 298 5.61 -9.12 -26.56
CA LYS A 298 5.59 -8.09 -27.61
C LYS A 298 5.80 -6.69 -27.02
N LEU A 299 5.13 -6.38 -25.92
CA LEU A 299 5.26 -5.10 -25.23
C LEU A 299 6.67 -4.90 -24.69
N ASP A 300 7.29 -5.95 -24.15
CA ASP A 300 8.67 -5.88 -23.63
C ASP A 300 9.67 -5.55 -24.76
N LYS A 301 9.49 -6.16 -25.94
CA LYS A 301 10.30 -5.83 -27.13
C LYS A 301 10.10 -4.40 -27.59
N THR A 302 8.89 -3.86 -27.57
CA THR A 302 8.64 -2.47 -27.99
C THR A 302 9.24 -1.47 -27.00
N VAL A 303 9.07 -1.72 -25.69
CA VAL A 303 9.68 -0.91 -24.63
C VAL A 303 11.21 -0.91 -24.77
N PHE A 304 11.81 -2.08 -24.97
CA PHE A 304 13.27 -2.18 -25.16
C PHE A 304 13.76 -1.43 -26.40
N SER A 305 13.02 -1.50 -27.51
CA SER A 305 13.36 -0.74 -28.73
C SER A 305 13.24 0.77 -28.55
N PHE A 306 12.24 1.22 -27.79
CA PHE A 306 12.03 2.64 -27.48
C PHE A 306 13.13 3.17 -26.55
N ASP A 307 13.52 2.41 -25.53
CA ASP A 307 14.59 2.76 -24.61
C ASP A 307 15.95 2.86 -25.34
N ALA A 308 16.24 1.91 -26.23
CA ALA A 308 17.43 1.98 -27.09
C ALA A 308 17.44 3.23 -27.98
N GLN A 309 16.28 3.61 -28.53
CA GLN A 309 16.15 4.83 -29.33
C GLN A 309 16.38 6.10 -28.50
N GLN A 310 15.79 6.18 -27.30
CA GLN A 310 16.00 7.28 -26.35
C GLN A 310 17.47 7.43 -25.98
N TRP A 311 18.15 6.32 -25.67
CA TRP A 311 19.55 6.34 -25.30
C TRP A 311 20.43 6.84 -26.45
N SER A 312 20.13 6.45 -27.70
CA SER A 312 20.88 6.94 -28.87
C SER A 312 20.76 8.47 -29.04
N LEU A 313 19.57 9.03 -28.79
CA LEU A 313 19.33 10.47 -28.82
C LEU A 313 20.06 11.19 -27.69
N PHE A 314 20.05 10.61 -26.49
CA PHE A 314 20.78 11.15 -25.34
C PHE A 314 22.28 11.20 -25.59
N GLN A 315 22.87 10.14 -26.16
CA GLN A 315 24.28 10.13 -26.53
C GLN A 315 24.61 11.19 -27.57
N LYS A 316 23.72 11.41 -28.56
CA LYS A 316 23.89 12.45 -29.57
C LYS A 316 23.86 13.84 -28.93
N HIS A 317 22.91 14.11 -28.04
CA HIS A 317 22.85 15.36 -27.28
C HIS A 317 24.08 15.56 -26.39
N SER A 318 24.53 14.53 -25.67
CA SER A 318 25.74 14.59 -24.85
C SER A 318 26.97 14.97 -25.66
N LYS A 319 27.14 14.37 -26.86
CA LYS A 319 28.27 14.71 -27.76
C LYS A 319 28.20 16.15 -28.27
N ILE A 320 26.99 16.65 -28.59
CA ILE A 320 26.77 18.05 -29.02
C ILE A 320 27.04 19.04 -27.87
N VAL A 321 26.62 18.70 -26.65
CA VAL A 321 26.86 19.54 -25.47
C VAL A 321 28.35 19.60 -25.15
N GLN A 322 29.06 18.46 -25.19
CA GLN A 322 30.50 18.40 -24.93
C GLN A 322 31.34 19.10 -26.00
N SER A 323 30.89 19.15 -27.26
CA SER A 323 31.59 19.88 -28.33
C SER A 323 31.32 21.39 -28.31
N SER A 324 30.36 21.86 -27.51
CA SER A 324 30.06 23.28 -27.40
C SER A 324 31.16 24.01 -26.62
N ARG A 325 31.65 25.13 -27.19
CA ARG A 325 32.65 26.01 -26.53
C ARG A 325 32.19 26.50 -25.15
N LEU A 326 30.88 26.65 -24.97
CA LEU A 326 30.27 27.10 -23.70
C LEU A 326 30.49 26.09 -22.58
N TYR A 327 30.34 24.77 -22.86
CA TYR A 327 30.55 23.72 -21.87
C TYR A 327 32.02 23.64 -21.41
N MET A 328 32.96 23.78 -22.34
CA MET A 328 34.40 23.82 -22.03
C MET A 328 34.77 25.03 -21.15
N GLN A 329 34.14 26.19 -21.39
CA GLN A 329 34.34 27.38 -20.55
C GLN A 329 33.73 27.22 -19.16
N CYS A 330 32.52 26.64 -19.06
CA CYS A 330 31.89 26.34 -17.78
C CYS A 330 32.64 25.28 -16.97
N ASP A 331 33.23 24.26 -17.60
CA ASP A 331 34.05 23.25 -16.92
C ASP A 331 35.39 23.82 -16.43
N MET A 332 36.01 24.71 -17.21
CA MET A 332 37.20 25.44 -16.74
C MET A 332 36.88 26.33 -15.53
N LEU A 333 35.75 27.03 -15.56
CA LEU A 333 35.28 27.83 -14.43
C LEU A 333 34.93 26.97 -13.21
N SER A 334 34.23 25.85 -13.38
CA SER A 334 33.85 24.96 -12.27
C SER A 334 35.07 24.37 -11.55
N ARG A 335 36.18 24.15 -12.27
CA ARG A 335 37.45 23.68 -11.69
C ARG A 335 38.29 24.80 -11.05
N ALA A 336 38.17 26.03 -11.55
CA ALA A 336 38.92 27.17 -11.04
C ALA A 336 38.33 27.77 -9.75
N VAL A 337 37.00 27.83 -9.65
CA VAL A 337 36.27 28.37 -8.49
C VAL A 337 36.67 27.74 -7.15
N PRO A 338 36.73 26.40 -6.98
CA PRO A 338 37.11 25.80 -5.71
C PRO A 338 38.56 26.10 -5.31
N ARG A 339 39.49 26.21 -6.28
CA ARG A 339 40.89 26.56 -5.99
C ARG A 339 41.03 28.00 -5.48
N LEU A 340 40.23 28.92 -6.01
CA LEU A 340 40.18 30.30 -5.53
C LEU A 340 39.53 30.39 -4.15
N ALA A 341 38.46 29.62 -3.91
CA ALA A 341 37.83 29.53 -2.60
C ALA A 341 38.79 28.99 -1.53
N GLU A 342 39.59 27.98 -1.87
CA GLU A 342 40.58 27.40 -0.96
C GLU A 342 41.72 28.38 -0.64
N ARG A 343 42.23 29.11 -1.65
CA ARG A 343 43.23 30.17 -1.44
C ARG A 343 42.69 31.32 -0.58
N ALA A 344 41.45 31.73 -0.80
CA ALA A 344 40.81 32.77 0.00
C ALA A 344 40.61 32.32 1.46
N ALA A 345 40.25 31.05 1.68
CA ALA A 345 40.14 30.47 3.02
C ALA A 345 41.49 30.38 3.73
N SER A 346 42.56 30.01 3.00
CA SER A 346 43.92 30.01 3.55
C SER A 346 44.35 31.42 3.98
N PHE A 347 44.19 32.40 3.09
CA PHE A 347 44.54 33.79 3.37
C PHE A 347 43.78 34.33 4.59
N ARG A 348 42.49 33.99 4.73
CA ARG A 348 41.69 34.37 5.91
C ARG A 348 42.24 33.76 7.21
N ARG A 349 42.69 32.50 7.20
CA ARG A 349 43.30 31.86 8.38
C ARG A 349 44.61 32.53 8.76
N ASP A 350 45.47 32.81 7.78
CA ASP A 350 46.77 33.45 8.01
C ASP A 350 46.59 34.87 8.58
N MET A 351 45.63 35.63 8.04
CA MET A 351 45.29 36.96 8.54
C MET A 351 44.76 36.92 9.98
N LEU A 352 43.87 35.98 10.30
CA LEU A 352 43.37 35.82 11.67
C LEU A 352 44.48 35.43 12.64
N PHE A 353 45.38 34.54 12.24
CA PHE A 353 46.54 34.16 13.06
C PHE A 353 47.45 35.35 13.37
N ALA A 354 47.74 36.19 12.36
CA ALA A 354 48.52 37.42 12.56
C ALA A 354 47.85 38.40 13.53
N ILE A 355 46.52 38.57 13.41
CA ILE A 355 45.73 39.41 14.33
C ILE A 355 45.80 38.86 15.77
N TYR A 356 45.62 37.55 15.96
CA TYR A 356 45.70 36.94 17.29
C TYR A 356 47.10 37.06 17.92
N LEU A 357 48.16 36.93 17.11
CA LEU A 357 49.54 37.12 17.56
C LEU A 357 49.79 38.58 18.00
N ALA A 358 49.28 39.55 17.25
CA ALA A 358 49.40 40.96 17.60
C ALA A 358 48.65 41.29 18.91
N ILE A 359 47.43 40.77 19.07
CA ILE A 359 46.64 40.95 20.29
C ILE A 359 47.33 40.29 21.49
N SER A 360 47.85 39.06 21.35
CA SER A 360 48.53 38.37 22.45
C SER A 360 49.82 39.07 22.88
N ALA A 361 50.60 39.60 21.93
CA ALA A 361 51.77 40.41 22.21
C ALA A 361 51.42 41.72 22.96
N ALA A 362 50.34 42.40 22.53
CA ALA A 362 49.86 43.61 23.20
C ALA A 362 49.40 43.31 24.64
N VAL A 363 48.65 42.23 24.84
CA VAL A 363 48.20 41.79 26.18
C VAL A 363 49.40 41.42 27.07
N ALA A 364 50.38 40.68 26.54
CA ALA A 364 51.58 40.31 27.29
C ALA A 364 52.39 41.55 27.71
N SER A 365 52.51 42.56 26.83
CA SER A 365 53.15 43.84 27.14
C SER A 365 52.43 44.57 28.28
N VAL A 366 51.10 44.66 28.22
CA VAL A 366 50.29 45.28 29.29
C VAL A 366 50.45 44.52 30.62
N VAL A 367 50.41 43.19 30.60
CA VAL A 367 50.61 42.37 31.81
C VAL A 367 52.00 42.59 32.40
N LEU A 368 53.04 42.66 31.57
CA LEU A 368 54.41 42.91 32.02
C LEU A 368 54.55 44.31 32.66
N ILE A 369 53.93 45.33 32.07
CA ILE A 369 53.88 46.68 32.63
C ILE A 369 53.16 46.67 33.99
N VAL A 370 52.03 45.97 34.11
CA VAL A 370 51.28 45.85 35.37
C VAL A 370 52.11 45.14 36.45
N ILE A 371 52.82 44.06 36.11
CA ILE A 371 53.71 43.35 37.04
C ILE A 371 54.85 44.26 37.53
N LEU A 372 55.46 45.04 36.63
CA LEU A 372 56.52 45.98 36.98
C LEU A 372 56.02 47.11 37.90
N LEU A 373 54.79 47.59 37.69
CA LEU A 373 54.18 48.63 38.53
C LEU A 373 53.79 48.12 39.93
N ILE A 374 53.38 46.86 40.05
CA ILE A 374 52.97 46.27 41.35
C ILE A 374 54.20 45.89 42.21
N ASN A 375 55.37 45.63 41.61
CA ASN A 375 56.52 45.09 42.33
C ASN A 375 57.84 45.90 42.16
N PRO A 376 57.86 47.22 42.48
CA PRO A 376 59.03 48.07 42.25
C PRO A 376 60.24 47.76 43.15
N LYS A 377 60.06 46.94 44.20
CA LYS A 377 61.09 46.72 45.24
C LYS A 377 62.09 45.61 44.96
N ARG A 378 62.01 44.91 43.82
CA ARG A 378 62.90 43.78 43.49
C ARG A 378 64.04 44.10 42.51
N LEU A 379 64.11 45.31 41.95
CA LEU A 379 65.12 45.71 40.96
C LEU A 379 66.33 46.47 41.54
N ASN A 380 66.36 46.73 42.86
CA ASN A 380 67.46 47.44 43.53
C ASN A 380 68.32 46.54 44.44
N SER A 381 68.34 45.21 44.22
CA SER A 381 69.26 44.31 44.92
C SER A 381 70.08 43.48 43.94
N SER A 382 70.99 44.15 43.24
CA SER A 382 72.19 43.58 42.62
C SER A 382 73.39 44.36 43.13
#